data_AF-A0A654M5M7-F1
#
_entry.id   AF-A0A654M5M7-F1
#
_cell.length_a   1.000
_cell.length_b   1.000
_cell.length_c   1.000
_cell.angle_alpha   90.00
_cell.angle_beta   90.00
_cell.angle_gamma   90.00
#
_symmetry.space_group_name_H-M   'P 1'
#
loop_
_entity.id
_entity.type
_entity.pdbx_description
1 polymer ?
#
loop_
_entity_poly.entity_id
_entity_poly.type
_entity_poly.pdbx_seq_one_letter_code
_entity_poly.pdbx_strand_id
1 'polypeptide(L)'
;MANESSYKKTLKYLIILMVLSIIVVDLSIILIPDEHFQHAVAIISLNIAGATATGLGIIAVVRHGISGSHGKSYLFLTIGIALWFAADLGILYSYFVLHVDEFERITVLDMLWYSGYLFLILHLISIIRTIRIRNLSVTITIISAIIIGSVIVNFGDFLPLRKSFIVGGEIDVAEINDELSNFAVTILYPILDLCLIVPSIIILSNIYRDYQHSVPWVLASLSLLVNAIADTGYTIDYLNGSASALPWDLFYIADFIIMSGALYWYNKYHITDHISKKNKRNEFIN
;
A
#
# COMPACT_ATOMS: atom_id res chain seq x y z
N MET A 1 -1.85 -27.04 20.65
CA MET A 1 -0.54 -26.62 21.19
C MET A 1 0.62 -26.89 20.22
N ALA A 2 0.75 -28.05 19.56
CA ALA A 2 1.85 -28.32 18.62
C ALA A 2 1.91 -27.38 17.39
N ASN A 3 0.75 -27.04 16.79
CA ASN A 3 0.71 -26.12 15.63
C ASN A 3 1.07 -24.66 15.97
N GLU A 4 0.75 -24.18 17.18
CA GLU A 4 0.98 -22.78 17.55
C GLU A 4 2.47 -22.43 17.67
N SER A 5 3.26 -23.34 18.23
CA SER A 5 4.73 -23.20 18.29
C SER A 5 5.35 -23.19 16.89
N SER A 6 4.82 -24.01 15.97
CA SER A 6 5.25 -24.06 14.57
C SER A 6 4.91 -22.76 13.81
N TYR A 7 3.69 -22.22 14.00
CA TYR A 7 3.30 -20.93 13.43
C TYR A 7 4.18 -19.79 13.96
N LYS A 8 4.43 -19.72 15.27
CA LYS A 8 5.29 -18.69 15.86
C LYS A 8 6.71 -18.74 15.29
N LYS A 9 7.30 -19.93 15.16
CA LYS A 9 8.62 -20.10 14.52
C LYS A 9 8.61 -19.64 13.08
N THR A 10 7.62 -20.07 12.29
CA THR A 10 7.55 -19.68 10.87
C THR A 10 7.32 -18.18 10.70
N LEU A 11 6.48 -17.57 11.54
CA LEU A 11 6.25 -16.13 11.54
C LEU A 11 7.54 -15.37 11.84
N LYS A 12 8.29 -15.84 12.84
CA LYS A 12 9.60 -15.25 13.17
C LYS A 12 10.55 -15.30 11.97
N TYR A 13 10.66 -16.45 11.29
CA TYR A 13 11.51 -16.56 10.11
C TYR A 13 11.02 -15.69 8.94
N LEU A 14 9.71 -15.61 8.74
CA LEU A 14 9.12 -14.74 7.71
C LEU A 14 9.44 -13.27 7.98
N ILE A 15 9.26 -12.80 9.22
CA ILE A 15 9.60 -11.42 9.60
C ILE A 15 11.09 -11.13 9.40
N ILE A 16 11.97 -12.03 9.83
CA ILE A 16 13.42 -11.89 9.62
C ILE A 16 13.75 -11.81 8.13
N LEU A 17 13.13 -12.67 7.31
CA LEU A 17 13.36 -12.68 5.87
C LEU A 17 12.90 -11.37 5.22
N MET A 18 11.71 -10.86 5.57
CA MET A 18 11.20 -9.59 5.05
C MET A 18 12.11 -8.42 5.42
N VAL A 19 12.45 -8.28 6.71
CA VAL A 19 13.32 -7.21 7.21
C VAL A 19 14.70 -7.28 6.54
N LEU A 20 15.28 -8.47 6.44
CA LEU A 20 16.57 -8.64 5.75
C LEU A 20 16.47 -8.28 4.27
N SER A 21 15.38 -8.64 3.60
CA SER A 21 15.18 -8.32 2.18
C SER A 21 15.07 -6.80 1.97
N ILE A 22 14.30 -6.10 2.80
CA ILE A 22 14.20 -4.63 2.78
C ILE A 22 15.58 -4.01 2.99
N ILE A 23 16.29 -4.39 4.06
CA ILE A 23 17.63 -3.86 4.34
C ILE A 23 18.60 -4.10 3.19
N VAL A 24 18.60 -5.29 2.59
CA VAL A 24 19.51 -5.63 1.49
C VAL A 24 19.21 -4.81 0.23
N VAL A 25 17.93 -4.63 -0.11
CA VAL A 25 17.50 -3.84 -1.26
C VAL A 25 17.77 -2.36 -1.03
N ASP A 26 17.39 -1.81 0.13
CA ASP A 26 17.60 -0.39 0.44
C ASP A 26 19.09 -0.05 0.46
N LEU A 27 19.92 -0.86 1.11
CA LEU A 27 21.36 -0.64 1.13
C LEU A 27 21.99 -0.78 -0.26
N SER A 28 21.51 -1.70 -1.11
CA SER A 28 22.06 -1.84 -2.45
C SER A 28 21.75 -0.63 -3.33
N ILE A 29 20.59 0.01 -3.14
CA ILE A 29 20.21 1.25 -3.84
C ILE A 29 20.98 2.45 -3.28
N ILE A 30 20.99 2.64 -1.95
CA ILE A 30 21.62 3.79 -1.29
C ILE A 30 23.13 3.87 -1.58
N LEU A 31 23.80 2.71 -1.73
CA LEU A 31 25.25 2.65 -2.01
C LEU A 31 25.63 2.93 -3.47
N ILE A 32 24.66 3.14 -4.37
CA ILE A 32 24.93 3.53 -5.76
C ILE A 32 25.26 5.04 -5.79
N PRO A 33 26.45 5.44 -6.28
CA PRO A 33 26.87 6.84 -6.27
C PRO A 33 26.28 7.68 -7.41
N ASP A 34 25.84 7.04 -8.50
CA ASP A 34 25.28 7.72 -9.67
C ASP A 34 23.75 7.83 -9.50
N GLU A 35 23.21 9.04 -9.40
CA GLU A 35 21.79 9.28 -9.09
C GLU A 35 20.85 8.69 -10.16
N HIS A 36 21.23 8.78 -11.43
CA HIS A 36 20.44 8.21 -12.52
C HIS A 36 20.40 6.67 -12.41
N PHE A 37 21.54 6.03 -12.23
CA PHE A 37 21.59 4.58 -12.05
C PHE A 37 20.91 4.14 -10.75
N GLN A 38 20.99 4.96 -9.70
CA GLN A 38 20.32 4.71 -8.43
C GLN A 38 18.80 4.67 -8.61
N HIS A 39 18.21 5.69 -9.24
CA HIS A 39 16.79 5.75 -9.51
C HIS A 39 16.33 4.62 -10.45
N ALA A 40 17.12 4.33 -11.49
CA ALA A 40 16.87 3.18 -12.37
C ALA A 40 16.77 1.85 -11.62
N VAL A 41 17.68 1.60 -10.66
CA VAL A 41 17.65 0.39 -9.82
C VAL A 41 16.47 0.40 -8.86
N ALA A 42 16.08 1.57 -8.33
CA ALA A 42 14.90 1.72 -7.48
C ALA A 42 13.61 1.36 -8.23
N ILE A 43 13.38 1.91 -9.43
CA ILE A 43 12.21 1.61 -10.28
C ILE A 43 12.14 0.12 -10.61
N ILE A 44 13.26 -0.51 -10.98
CA ILE A 44 13.32 -1.96 -11.26
C ILE A 44 12.96 -2.76 -10.00
N SER A 45 13.53 -2.39 -8.85
CA SER A 45 13.29 -3.09 -7.58
C SER A 45 11.83 -2.99 -7.16
N LEU A 46 11.23 -1.80 -7.31
CA LEU A 46 9.82 -1.56 -7.06
C LEU A 46 8.94 -2.47 -7.91
N ASN A 47 9.20 -2.53 -9.21
CA ASN A 47 8.43 -3.37 -10.13
C ASN A 47 8.60 -4.87 -9.86
N ILE A 48 9.78 -5.33 -9.47
CA ILE A 48 10.00 -6.74 -9.06
C ILE A 48 9.19 -7.06 -7.79
N ALA A 49 9.21 -6.16 -6.80
CA ALA A 49 8.45 -6.33 -5.57
C ALA A 49 6.93 -6.33 -5.86
N GLY A 50 6.44 -5.37 -6.65
CA GLY A 50 5.06 -5.26 -7.08
C GLY A 50 4.57 -6.47 -7.87
N ALA A 51 5.39 -6.97 -8.81
CA ALA A 51 5.10 -8.20 -9.55
C ALA A 51 4.98 -9.42 -8.63
N THR A 52 5.86 -9.52 -7.63
CA THR A 52 5.85 -10.61 -6.64
C THR A 52 4.60 -10.58 -5.78
N ALA A 53 4.24 -9.40 -5.24
CA ALA A 53 3.02 -9.23 -4.46
C ALA A 53 1.78 -9.55 -5.29
N THR A 54 1.69 -9.01 -6.50
CA THR A 54 0.58 -9.23 -7.42
C THR A 54 0.43 -10.71 -7.78
N GLY A 55 1.54 -11.40 -8.11
CA GLY A 55 1.55 -12.83 -8.40
C GLY A 55 1.04 -13.66 -7.23
N LEU A 56 1.49 -13.38 -6.00
CA LEU A 56 1.00 -14.06 -4.80
C LEU A 56 -0.49 -13.77 -4.53
N GLY A 57 -0.95 -12.55 -4.83
CA GLY A 57 -2.36 -12.16 -4.74
C GLY A 57 -3.24 -12.94 -5.71
N ILE A 58 -2.82 -13.04 -6.97
CA ILE A 58 -3.53 -13.85 -7.99
C ILE A 58 -3.61 -15.31 -7.52
N ILE A 59 -2.50 -15.89 -7.05
CA ILE A 59 -2.49 -17.26 -6.52
C ILE A 59 -3.45 -17.40 -5.33
N ALA A 60 -3.51 -16.40 -4.44
CA ALA A 60 -4.43 -16.41 -3.30
C ALA A 60 -5.90 -16.44 -3.74
N VAL A 61 -6.28 -15.56 -4.68
CA VAL A 61 -7.66 -15.48 -5.20
C VAL A 61 -8.03 -16.76 -5.94
N VAL A 62 -7.16 -17.29 -6.79
CA VAL A 62 -7.40 -18.51 -7.56
C VAL A 62 -7.59 -19.72 -6.63
N ARG A 63 -6.74 -19.87 -5.60
CA ARG A 63 -6.80 -21.04 -4.71
C ARG A 63 -7.90 -20.94 -3.65
N HIS A 64 -8.20 -19.75 -3.14
CA HIS A 64 -9.27 -19.58 -2.14
C HIS A 64 -10.66 -19.50 -2.76
N GLY A 65 -10.75 -18.90 -3.94
CA GLY A 65 -12.01 -18.50 -4.57
C GLY A 65 -12.55 -17.17 -4.03
N ILE A 66 -13.63 -16.69 -4.65
CA ILE A 66 -14.25 -15.38 -4.39
C ILE A 66 -15.47 -15.45 -3.46
N SER A 67 -15.76 -16.63 -2.89
CA SER A 67 -16.92 -16.84 -2.03
C SER A 67 -16.69 -16.32 -0.61
N GLY A 68 -17.72 -15.72 -0.03
CA GLY A 68 -17.69 -15.22 1.35
C GLY A 68 -16.93 -13.90 1.53
N SER A 69 -16.99 -13.36 2.74
CA SER A 69 -16.39 -12.05 3.08
C SER A 69 -14.88 -12.04 2.89
N HIS A 70 -14.19 -13.13 3.28
CA HIS A 70 -12.73 -13.23 3.17
C HIS A 70 -12.28 -13.34 1.70
N GLY A 71 -12.91 -14.18 0.88
CA GLY A 71 -12.57 -14.27 -0.55
C GLY A 71 -12.75 -12.94 -1.29
N LYS A 72 -13.83 -12.21 -1.01
CA LYS A 72 -14.05 -10.86 -1.57
C LYS A 72 -12.99 -9.86 -1.09
N SER A 73 -12.64 -9.90 0.19
CA SER A 73 -11.60 -9.04 0.76
C SER A 73 -10.24 -9.25 0.06
N TYR A 74 -9.80 -10.49 -0.17
CA TYR A 74 -8.55 -10.77 -0.88
C TYR A 74 -8.61 -10.51 -2.37
N LEU A 75 -9.80 -10.62 -2.99
CA LEU A 75 -10.01 -10.15 -4.35
C LEU A 75 -9.78 -8.64 -4.45
N PHE A 76 -10.37 -7.85 -3.55
CA PHE A 76 -10.14 -6.40 -3.51
C PHE A 76 -8.66 -6.08 -3.27
N LEU A 77 -7.99 -6.75 -2.33
CA LEU A 77 -6.55 -6.58 -2.13
C LEU A 77 -5.77 -6.83 -3.42
N THR A 78 -6.06 -7.94 -4.11
CA THR A 78 -5.35 -8.34 -5.33
C THR A 78 -5.59 -7.38 -6.48
N ILE A 79 -6.82 -6.87 -6.65
CA ILE A 79 -7.10 -5.86 -7.67
C ILE A 79 -6.36 -4.55 -7.33
N GLY A 80 -6.37 -4.14 -6.07
CA GLY A 80 -5.68 -2.94 -5.60
C GLY A 80 -4.18 -2.96 -5.91
N ILE A 81 -3.49 -4.01 -5.47
CA ILE A 81 -2.04 -4.17 -5.72
C ILE A 81 -1.71 -4.33 -7.21
N ALA A 82 -2.59 -4.98 -7.99
CA ALA A 82 -2.38 -5.15 -9.43
C ALA A 82 -2.51 -3.81 -10.18
N LEU A 83 -3.40 -2.93 -9.73
CA LEU A 83 -3.54 -1.58 -10.30
C LEU A 83 -2.34 -0.70 -9.94
N TRP A 84 -1.87 -0.74 -8.69
CA TRP A 84 -0.64 -0.05 -8.28
C TRP A 84 0.56 -0.54 -9.07
N PHE A 85 0.77 -1.85 -9.15
CA PHE A 85 1.83 -2.44 -9.97
C PHE A 85 1.71 -2.06 -11.46
N ALA A 86 0.50 -1.97 -12.01
CA ALA A 86 0.31 -1.54 -13.40
C ALA A 86 0.68 -0.06 -13.62
N ALA A 87 0.47 0.81 -12.63
CA ALA A 87 0.94 2.19 -12.66
C ALA A 87 2.47 2.24 -12.62
N ASP A 88 3.10 1.49 -11.72
CA ASP A 88 4.57 1.43 -11.57
C ASP A 88 5.26 0.84 -12.80
N LEU A 89 4.60 -0.10 -13.50
CA LEU A 89 5.05 -0.58 -14.80
C LEU A 89 5.01 0.51 -15.88
N GLY A 90 4.01 1.38 -15.82
CA GLY A 90 3.90 2.55 -16.69
C GLY A 90 5.03 3.56 -16.45
N ILE A 91 5.42 3.76 -15.19
CA ILE A 91 6.59 4.57 -14.83
C ILE A 91 7.86 3.95 -15.37
N LEU A 92 8.06 2.64 -15.14
CA LEU A 92 9.21 1.92 -15.67
C LEU A 92 9.32 2.06 -17.19
N TYR A 93 8.20 1.91 -17.90
CA TYR A 93 8.17 2.11 -19.34
C TYR A 93 8.52 3.56 -19.73
N SER A 94 7.96 4.55 -19.02
CA SER A 94 8.22 5.97 -19.29
C SER A 94 9.69 6.33 -19.09
N TYR A 95 10.28 5.84 -18.02
CA TYR A 95 11.68 6.05 -17.69
C TYR A 95 12.63 5.39 -18.70
N PHE A 96 12.51 4.07 -18.91
CA PHE A 96 13.48 3.33 -19.73
C PHE A 96 13.25 3.38 -21.24
N VAL A 97 12.00 3.58 -21.69
CA VAL A 97 11.65 3.55 -23.12
C VAL A 97 11.43 4.96 -23.64
N LEU A 98 10.65 5.77 -22.93
CA LEU A 98 10.33 7.14 -23.36
C LEU A 98 11.39 8.15 -22.93
N HIS A 99 12.29 7.79 -22.01
CA HIS A 99 13.33 8.69 -21.46
C HIS A 99 12.71 9.96 -20.87
N VAL A 100 11.59 9.79 -20.17
CA VAL A 100 10.88 10.86 -19.45
C VAL A 100 11.02 10.57 -17.97
N ASP A 101 11.69 11.48 -17.26
CA ASP A 101 11.79 11.44 -15.80
C ASP A 101 10.42 11.72 -15.15
N GLU A 102 10.23 11.27 -13.92
CA GLU A 102 8.92 11.24 -13.24
C GLU A 102 8.22 12.62 -13.16
N PHE A 103 6.89 12.54 -13.22
CA PHE A 103 5.98 13.50 -13.84
C PHE A 103 5.65 14.75 -12.99
N GLU A 104 5.79 15.94 -13.59
CA GLU A 104 5.22 17.20 -13.07
C GLU A 104 3.67 17.27 -13.18
N ARG A 105 3.01 16.28 -13.81
CA ARG A 105 1.59 16.31 -14.21
C ARG A 105 0.86 15.00 -14.00
N ILE A 106 -0.44 15.08 -13.68
CA ILE A 106 -1.35 13.93 -13.65
C ILE A 106 -1.42 13.26 -15.02
N THR A 107 -1.26 11.95 -15.02
CA THR A 107 -1.35 11.08 -16.19
C THR A 107 -2.44 10.01 -16.02
N VAL A 108 -2.58 9.17 -17.03
CA VAL A 108 -3.43 7.96 -16.93
C VAL A 108 -2.90 6.98 -15.87
N LEU A 109 -1.61 7.04 -15.51
CA LEU A 109 -1.03 6.19 -14.48
C LEU A 109 -1.59 6.54 -13.09
N ASP A 110 -1.84 7.82 -12.81
CA ASP A 110 -2.48 8.26 -11.57
C ASP A 110 -3.88 7.68 -11.40
N MET A 111 -4.64 7.53 -12.50
CA MET A 111 -5.96 6.91 -12.46
C MET A 111 -5.89 5.44 -12.02
N LEU A 112 -4.78 4.75 -12.32
CA LEU A 112 -4.54 3.38 -11.85
C LEU A 112 -4.22 3.38 -10.35
N TRP A 113 -3.38 4.30 -9.87
CA TRP A 113 -3.11 4.44 -8.43
C TRP A 113 -4.39 4.74 -7.65
N TYR A 114 -5.19 5.73 -8.08
CA TYR A 114 -6.47 6.08 -7.44
C TYR A 114 -7.48 4.94 -7.44
N SER A 115 -7.57 4.22 -8.55
CA SER A 115 -8.41 3.02 -8.63
C SER A 115 -7.91 1.95 -7.66
N GLY A 116 -6.59 1.81 -7.51
CA GLY A 116 -5.96 0.94 -6.53
C GLY A 116 -6.40 1.26 -5.09
N TYR A 117 -6.33 2.54 -4.69
CA TYR A 117 -6.81 2.99 -3.37
C TYR A 117 -8.24 2.55 -3.08
N LEU A 118 -9.16 2.71 -4.03
CA LEU A 118 -10.56 2.30 -3.86
C LEU A 118 -10.66 0.83 -3.43
N PHE A 119 -9.95 -0.07 -4.11
CA PHE A 119 -9.99 -1.49 -3.78
C PHE A 119 -9.26 -1.83 -2.48
N LEU A 120 -8.15 -1.15 -2.16
CA LEU A 120 -7.43 -1.35 -0.91
C LEU A 120 -8.24 -0.88 0.30
N ILE A 121 -8.96 0.24 0.18
CA ILE A 121 -9.92 0.72 1.19
C ILE A 121 -11.03 -0.32 1.39
N LEU A 122 -11.61 -0.86 0.30
CA LEU A 122 -12.64 -1.91 0.39
C LEU A 122 -12.12 -3.17 1.07
N HIS A 123 -10.86 -3.56 0.83
CA HIS A 123 -10.20 -4.66 1.53
C HIS A 123 -10.17 -4.42 3.05
N LEU A 124 -9.67 -3.26 3.48
CA LEU A 124 -9.55 -2.92 4.90
C LEU A 124 -10.91 -2.79 5.59
N ILE A 125 -11.92 -2.18 4.94
CA ILE A 125 -13.30 -2.12 5.45
C ILE A 125 -13.85 -3.54 5.64
N SER A 126 -13.60 -4.45 4.70
CA SER A 126 -14.05 -5.82 4.81
C SER A 126 -13.42 -6.54 6.02
N ILE A 127 -12.15 -6.26 6.32
CA ILE A 127 -11.47 -6.79 7.51
C ILE A 127 -12.09 -6.19 8.79
N ILE A 128 -12.25 -4.87 8.86
CA ILE A 128 -12.80 -4.19 10.05
C ILE A 128 -14.19 -4.72 10.41
N ARG A 129 -15.04 -4.99 9.42
CA ARG A 129 -16.36 -5.59 9.64
C ARG A 129 -16.32 -6.96 10.32
N THR A 130 -15.18 -7.65 10.26
CA THR A 130 -14.99 -8.97 10.88
C THR A 130 -14.28 -8.91 12.24
N ILE A 131 -13.63 -7.80 12.58
CA ILE A 131 -12.89 -7.64 13.83
C ILE A 131 -13.79 -7.02 14.90
N ARG A 132 -13.70 -7.54 16.11
CA ARG A 132 -14.32 -6.93 17.29
C ARG A 132 -13.42 -5.84 17.85
N ILE A 133 -13.84 -4.58 17.73
CA ILE A 133 -13.16 -3.43 18.36
C ILE A 133 -13.35 -3.55 19.88
N ARG A 134 -12.24 -3.66 20.62
CA ARG A 134 -12.29 -3.91 22.07
C ARG A 134 -12.10 -2.62 22.87
N ASN A 135 -11.13 -1.80 22.48
CA ASN A 135 -10.79 -0.57 23.16
C ASN A 135 -11.20 0.62 22.30
N LEU A 136 -12.52 0.86 22.22
CA LEU A 136 -13.10 1.89 21.36
C LEU A 136 -12.53 3.29 21.69
N SER A 137 -12.39 3.62 22.97
CA SER A 137 -11.83 4.92 23.40
C SER A 137 -10.40 5.15 22.91
N VAL A 138 -9.50 4.18 23.13
CA VAL A 138 -8.10 4.27 22.65
C VAL A 138 -8.04 4.37 21.12
N THR A 139 -8.88 3.57 20.43
CA THR A 139 -8.95 3.57 18.97
C THR A 139 -9.41 4.94 18.45
N ILE A 140 -10.47 5.51 19.04
CA ILE A 140 -10.96 6.86 18.68
C ILE A 140 -9.89 7.92 18.94
N THR A 141 -9.19 7.87 20.08
CA THR A 141 -8.12 8.84 20.39
C THR A 141 -7.01 8.82 19.35
N ILE A 142 -6.55 7.63 18.94
CA ILE A 142 -5.51 7.50 17.92
C ILE A 142 -6.00 8.04 16.57
N ILE A 143 -7.22 7.68 16.16
CA ILE A 143 -7.81 8.17 14.91
C ILE A 143 -7.93 9.69 14.91
N SER A 144 -8.45 10.26 16.00
CA SER A 144 -8.59 11.72 16.15
C SER A 144 -7.24 12.41 16.09
N ALA A 145 -6.20 11.87 16.73
CA ALA A 145 -4.85 12.44 16.67
C ALA A 145 -4.28 12.46 15.24
N ILE A 146 -4.53 11.40 14.46
CA ILE A 146 -4.08 11.30 13.07
C ILE A 146 -4.83 12.26 12.16
N ILE A 147 -6.16 12.32 12.28
CA ILE A 147 -6.97 13.25 11.49
C ILE A 147 -6.55 14.68 11.79
N ILE A 148 -6.39 15.03 13.07
CA ILE A 148 -5.93 16.36 13.48
C ILE A 148 -4.52 16.64 12.95
N GLY A 149 -3.59 15.69 13.11
CA GLY A 149 -2.22 15.84 12.61
C GLY A 149 -2.17 16.05 11.10
N SER A 150 -2.94 15.25 10.35
CA SER A 150 -3.04 15.35 8.90
C SER A 150 -3.69 16.66 8.47
N VAL A 151 -4.75 17.12 9.16
CA VAL A 151 -5.33 18.46 8.92
C VAL A 151 -4.30 19.54 9.18
N ILE A 152 -3.51 19.49 10.27
CA ILE A 152 -2.51 20.51 10.59
C ILE A 152 -1.44 20.60 9.51
N VAL A 153 -0.89 19.46 9.07
CA VAL A 153 0.15 19.40 8.02
C VAL A 153 -0.41 19.99 6.73
N ASN A 154 -1.58 19.50 6.27
CA ASN A 154 -2.17 19.99 5.04
C ASN A 154 -2.58 21.47 5.15
N PHE A 155 -3.23 21.94 6.22
CA PHE A 155 -3.64 23.35 6.34
C PHE A 155 -2.46 24.34 6.40
N GLY A 156 -1.31 23.93 6.94
CA GLY A 156 -0.10 24.75 6.96
C GLY A 156 0.41 25.05 5.55
N ASP A 157 0.32 24.06 4.67
CA ASP A 157 0.85 24.10 3.31
C ASP A 157 -0.17 24.51 2.24
N PHE A 158 -1.44 24.69 2.60
CA PHE A 158 -2.50 25.22 1.72
C PHE A 158 -2.47 26.75 1.57
N LEU A 159 -1.69 27.48 2.38
CA LEU A 159 -1.59 28.94 2.27
C LEU A 159 -1.07 29.48 0.90
N PRO A 160 -0.22 28.78 0.13
CA PRO A 160 0.26 29.23 -1.18
C PRO A 160 -0.78 29.14 -2.31
N LEU A 161 -1.80 28.27 -2.21
CA LEU A 161 -2.90 28.12 -3.21
C LEU A 161 -3.68 29.43 -3.47
N ARG A 162 -3.48 30.46 -2.64
CA ARG A 162 -4.19 31.74 -2.74
C ARG A 162 -3.58 32.77 -3.70
N LYS A 163 -2.40 32.52 -4.28
CA LYS A 163 -1.74 33.53 -5.13
C LYS A 163 -2.20 33.56 -6.59
N SER A 164 -2.74 32.46 -7.15
CA SER A 164 -3.25 32.44 -8.54
C SER A 164 -4.71 32.90 -8.66
N PHE A 165 -5.54 32.72 -7.63
CA PHE A 165 -6.99 32.94 -7.71
C PHE A 165 -7.45 34.43 -7.80
N ILE A 166 -6.52 35.39 -7.87
CA ILE A 166 -6.84 36.84 -7.81
C ILE A 166 -6.63 37.57 -9.16
N VAL A 167 -5.95 36.97 -10.14
CA VAL A 167 -5.68 37.65 -11.42
C VAL A 167 -6.61 37.10 -12.49
N GLY A 168 -7.67 37.87 -12.80
CA GLY A 168 -8.62 37.57 -13.87
C GLY A 168 -7.98 37.67 -15.25
N GLY A 169 -7.32 36.60 -15.69
CA GLY A 169 -6.80 36.38 -17.04
C GLY A 169 -7.44 35.17 -17.70
N GLU A 170 -7.40 35.10 -19.03
CA GLU A 170 -7.91 33.98 -19.83
C GLU A 170 -7.27 32.65 -19.38
N ILE A 171 -8.10 31.65 -19.12
CA ILE A 171 -7.69 30.34 -18.60
C ILE A 171 -6.96 29.56 -19.71
N ASP A 172 -5.65 29.33 -19.54
CA ASP A 172 -4.87 28.44 -20.40
C ASP A 172 -5.10 26.97 -20.01
N VAL A 173 -5.18 26.05 -20.98
CA VAL A 173 -5.33 24.61 -20.76
C VAL A 173 -4.12 24.03 -20.01
N ALA A 174 -2.93 24.63 -20.17
CA ALA A 174 -1.76 24.28 -19.38
C ALA A 174 -1.96 24.60 -17.88
N GLU A 175 -2.58 25.74 -17.57
CA GLU A 175 -2.86 26.19 -16.21
C GLU A 175 -3.89 25.27 -15.52
N ILE A 176 -4.92 24.81 -16.24
CA ILE A 176 -5.89 23.83 -15.73
C ILE A 176 -5.23 22.50 -15.33
N ASN A 177 -4.29 22.00 -16.11
CA ASN A 177 -3.62 20.72 -15.80
C ASN A 177 -2.69 20.83 -14.60
N ASP A 178 -1.99 21.95 -14.46
CA ASP A 178 -1.14 22.22 -13.30
C ASP A 178 -1.99 22.42 -12.03
N GLU A 179 -3.16 23.07 -12.14
CA GLU A 179 -4.14 23.17 -11.05
C GLU A 179 -4.70 21.81 -10.63
N LEU A 180 -5.02 20.94 -11.59
CA LEU A 180 -5.47 19.58 -11.30
C LEU A 180 -4.37 18.77 -10.61
N SER A 181 -3.13 18.84 -11.09
CA SER A 181 -1.96 18.20 -10.47
C SER A 181 -1.78 18.63 -9.03
N ASN A 182 -1.84 19.94 -8.79
CA ASN A 182 -1.75 20.50 -7.45
C ASN A 182 -2.94 20.04 -6.57
N PHE A 183 -4.16 20.02 -7.08
CA PHE A 183 -5.32 19.50 -6.33
C PHE A 183 -5.14 18.02 -5.97
N ALA A 184 -4.67 17.20 -6.91
CA ALA A 184 -4.44 15.78 -6.68
C ALA A 184 -3.43 15.54 -5.56
N VAL A 185 -2.24 16.14 -5.67
CA VAL A 185 -1.14 15.95 -4.71
C VAL A 185 -1.47 16.55 -3.34
N THR A 186 -2.11 17.72 -3.29
CA THR A 186 -2.34 18.43 -2.02
C THR A 186 -3.63 18.07 -1.30
N ILE A 187 -4.62 17.51 -2.01
CA ILE A 187 -5.94 17.21 -1.42
C ILE A 187 -6.27 15.73 -1.56
N LEU A 188 -6.21 15.20 -2.79
CA LEU A 188 -6.73 13.88 -3.08
C LEU A 188 -5.88 12.77 -2.44
N TYR A 189 -4.56 12.78 -2.65
CA TYR A 189 -3.64 11.79 -2.06
C TYR A 189 -3.72 11.80 -0.52
N PRO A 190 -3.63 12.94 0.19
CA PRO A 190 -3.78 12.96 1.66
C PRO A 190 -5.12 12.39 2.18
N ILE A 191 -6.24 12.63 1.47
CA ILE A 191 -7.54 12.06 1.85
C ILE A 191 -7.56 10.54 1.64
N LEU A 192 -7.02 10.08 0.51
CA LEU A 192 -6.92 8.66 0.19
C LEU A 192 -5.99 7.93 1.18
N ASP A 193 -4.87 8.54 1.55
CA ASP A 193 -3.95 8.05 2.58
C ASP A 193 -4.64 7.95 3.93
N LEU A 194 -5.40 8.98 4.36
CA LEU A 194 -6.18 8.88 5.60
C LEU A 194 -7.16 7.70 5.55
N CYS A 195 -7.75 7.44 4.39
CA CYS A 195 -8.62 6.30 4.16
C CYS A 195 -7.90 4.94 4.17
N LEU A 196 -6.56 4.89 4.07
CA LEU A 196 -5.75 3.70 4.32
C LEU A 196 -5.21 3.64 5.75
N ILE A 197 -4.67 4.75 6.26
CA ILE A 197 -4.03 4.89 7.58
C ILE A 197 -5.02 4.56 8.69
N VAL A 198 -6.18 5.23 8.69
CA VAL A 198 -7.19 5.08 9.74
C VAL A 198 -7.62 3.62 9.90
N PRO A 199 -8.10 2.93 8.85
CA PRO A 199 -8.50 1.54 8.99
C PRO A 199 -7.32 0.60 9.26
N SER A 200 -6.14 0.84 8.70
CA SER A 200 -4.95 0.03 9.01
C SER A 200 -4.60 0.07 10.50
N ILE A 201 -4.66 1.25 11.12
CA ILE A 201 -4.36 1.40 12.55
C ILE A 201 -5.46 0.81 13.44
N ILE A 202 -6.73 0.89 13.04
CA ILE A 202 -7.82 0.17 13.72
C ILE A 202 -7.51 -1.32 13.77
N ILE A 203 -7.11 -1.89 12.64
CA ILE A 203 -6.79 -3.32 12.51
C ILE A 203 -5.59 -3.68 13.39
N LEU A 204 -4.47 -2.94 13.26
CA LEU A 204 -3.25 -3.16 14.03
C LEU A 204 -3.47 -3.06 15.54
N SER A 205 -4.35 -2.15 16.00
CA SER A 205 -4.61 -1.92 17.42
C SER A 205 -5.61 -2.90 18.04
N ASN A 206 -6.41 -3.61 17.23
CA ASN A 206 -7.52 -4.43 17.74
C ASN A 206 -7.37 -5.93 17.43
N ILE A 207 -6.43 -6.34 16.58
CA ILE A 207 -6.18 -7.77 16.32
C ILE A 207 -5.35 -8.40 17.44
N TYR A 208 -5.86 -9.47 18.05
CA TYR A 208 -5.07 -10.32 18.94
C TYR A 208 -5.54 -11.79 18.91
N ARG A 209 -4.59 -12.71 19.15
CA ARG A 209 -4.75 -14.16 19.46
C ARG A 209 -5.02 -15.20 18.36
N ASP A 210 -5.41 -14.86 17.13
CA ASP A 210 -5.60 -15.87 16.07
C ASP A 210 -4.60 -15.75 14.92
N TYR A 211 -3.42 -16.38 15.07
CA TYR A 211 -2.30 -16.32 14.11
C TYR A 211 -2.66 -16.68 12.66
N GLN A 212 -3.69 -17.48 12.41
CA GLN A 212 -4.02 -17.92 11.05
C GLN A 212 -4.64 -16.80 10.23
N HIS A 213 -5.54 -16.03 10.83
CA HIS A 213 -6.26 -14.93 10.18
C HIS A 213 -5.60 -13.57 10.47
N SER A 214 -5.01 -13.40 11.65
CA SER A 214 -4.45 -12.13 12.09
C SER A 214 -3.21 -11.72 11.31
N VAL A 215 -2.31 -12.66 11.02
CA VAL A 215 -0.99 -12.33 10.46
C VAL A 215 -1.11 -11.66 9.09
N PRO A 216 -1.88 -12.21 8.11
CA PRO A 216 -2.05 -11.54 6.84
C PRO A 216 -2.68 -10.16 6.96
N TRP A 217 -3.67 -9.98 7.83
CA TRP A 217 -4.34 -8.69 8.03
C TRP A 217 -3.42 -7.66 8.66
N VAL A 218 -2.61 -8.07 9.65
CA VAL A 218 -1.61 -7.22 10.29
C VAL A 218 -0.53 -6.82 9.29
N LEU A 219 0.00 -7.77 8.53
CA LEU A 219 1.04 -7.48 7.54
C LEU A 219 0.49 -6.59 6.42
N ALA A 220 -0.67 -6.89 5.85
CA ALA A 220 -1.29 -6.05 4.81
C ALA A 220 -1.60 -4.63 5.31
N SER A 221 -2.08 -4.48 6.56
CA SER A 221 -2.32 -3.15 7.15
C SER A 221 -1.03 -2.38 7.42
N LEU A 222 0.03 -3.07 7.85
CA LEU A 222 1.34 -2.46 8.04
C LEU A 222 1.92 -2.01 6.70
N SER A 223 1.77 -2.83 5.66
CA SER A 223 2.12 -2.54 4.28
C SER A 223 1.52 -1.20 3.81
N LEU A 224 0.20 -1.09 3.87
CA LEU A 224 -0.54 0.09 3.42
C LEU A 224 -0.26 1.33 4.28
N LEU A 225 0.12 1.14 5.55
CA LEU A 225 0.59 2.23 6.40
C LEU A 225 1.97 2.74 5.97
N VAL A 226 2.89 1.83 5.60
CA VAL A 226 4.22 2.19 5.06
C VAL A 226 4.06 2.96 3.75
N ASN A 227 3.16 2.50 2.87
CA ASN A 227 2.86 3.17 1.60
C ASN A 227 2.32 4.59 1.81
N ALA A 228 1.28 4.76 2.64
CA ALA A 228 0.72 6.08 2.92
C ALA A 228 1.70 7.06 3.62
N ILE A 229 2.69 6.53 4.37
CA ILE A 229 3.78 7.37 4.91
C ILE A 229 4.68 7.87 3.78
N ALA A 230 4.95 7.04 2.77
CA ALA A 230 5.74 7.40 1.62
C ALA A 230 5.03 8.47 0.77
N ASP A 231 3.73 8.30 0.50
CA ASP A 231 2.92 9.28 -0.24
C ASP A 231 2.87 10.64 0.47
N THR A 232 2.66 10.63 1.80
CA THR A 232 2.68 11.86 2.60
C THR A 232 4.04 12.53 2.57
N GLY A 233 5.11 11.75 2.65
CA GLY A 233 6.48 12.25 2.54
C GLY A 233 6.79 12.87 1.19
N TYR A 234 6.45 12.16 0.11
CA TYR A 234 6.58 12.63 -1.26
C TYR A 234 5.80 13.92 -1.49
N THR A 235 4.57 13.99 -0.97
CA THR A 235 3.72 15.19 -1.04
C THR A 235 4.40 16.40 -0.39
N ILE A 236 5.04 16.21 0.78
CA ILE A 236 5.78 17.28 1.47
C ILE A 236 6.97 17.74 0.63
N ASP A 237 7.74 16.82 0.06
CA ASP A 237 8.88 17.17 -0.79
C ASP A 237 8.43 17.88 -2.08
N TYR A 238 7.34 17.43 -2.69
CA TYR A 238 6.69 18.10 -3.83
C TYR A 238 6.28 19.52 -3.49
N LEU A 239 5.60 19.72 -2.36
CA LEU A 239 5.17 21.04 -1.89
C LEU A 239 6.34 21.99 -1.62
N ASN A 240 7.48 21.45 -1.18
CA ASN A 240 8.71 22.23 -0.95
C ASN A 240 9.51 22.51 -2.24
N GLY A 241 9.06 22.01 -3.39
CA GLY A 241 9.78 22.12 -4.67
C GLY A 241 11.06 21.28 -4.69
N SER A 242 11.15 20.27 -3.82
CA SER A 242 12.28 19.35 -3.69
C SER A 242 11.83 17.90 -3.88
N ALA A 243 10.75 17.68 -4.65
CA ALA A 243 10.29 16.33 -4.98
C ALA A 243 11.44 15.51 -5.57
N SER A 244 11.77 14.43 -4.89
CA SER A 244 12.68 13.41 -5.36
C SER A 244 12.05 12.05 -5.12
N ALA A 245 12.23 11.13 -6.07
CA ALA A 245 11.73 9.76 -5.94
C ALA A 245 12.34 9.05 -4.72
N LEU A 246 13.61 9.32 -4.42
CA LEU A 246 14.25 8.90 -3.18
C LEU A 246 14.10 9.97 -2.09
N PRO A 247 13.82 9.60 -0.84
CA PRO A 247 13.88 8.24 -0.28
C PRO A 247 12.57 7.43 -0.42
N TRP A 248 11.51 7.99 -0.99
CA TRP A 248 10.15 7.43 -0.94
C TRP A 248 10.01 6.10 -1.70
N ASP A 249 10.73 5.93 -2.81
CA ASP A 249 10.85 4.65 -3.54
C ASP A 249 11.20 3.47 -2.62
N LEU A 250 12.06 3.69 -1.63
CA LEU A 250 12.47 2.65 -0.68
C LEU A 250 11.29 2.20 0.19
N PHE A 251 10.41 3.12 0.57
CA PHE A 251 9.21 2.81 1.33
C PHE A 251 8.18 2.08 0.45
N TYR A 252 8.00 2.46 -0.82
CA TYR A 252 7.13 1.74 -1.74
C TYR A 252 7.62 0.30 -2.01
N ILE A 253 8.94 0.12 -2.15
CA ILE A 253 9.55 -1.23 -2.23
C ILE A 253 9.26 -2.03 -0.95
N ALA A 254 9.48 -1.41 0.22
CA ALA A 254 9.25 -2.05 1.51
C ALA A 254 7.78 -2.46 1.70
N ASP A 255 6.83 -1.63 1.28
CA ASP A 255 5.41 -1.95 1.21
C ASP A 255 5.20 -3.26 0.42
N PHE A 256 5.59 -3.33 -0.85
CA PHE A 256 5.36 -4.55 -1.63
C PHE A 256 6.05 -5.81 -1.07
N ILE A 257 7.20 -5.67 -0.40
CA ILE A 257 7.85 -6.80 0.31
C ILE A 257 6.99 -7.26 1.49
N ILE A 258 6.48 -6.34 2.32
CA ILE A 258 5.60 -6.65 3.45
C ILE A 258 4.30 -7.29 2.95
N MET A 259 3.71 -6.73 1.87
CA MET A 259 2.51 -7.24 1.22
C MET A 259 2.71 -8.68 0.72
N SER A 260 3.86 -8.95 0.10
CA SER A 260 4.24 -10.30 -0.35
C SER A 260 4.29 -11.27 0.83
N GLY A 261 4.81 -10.85 1.98
CA GLY A 261 4.77 -11.64 3.21
C GLY A 261 3.36 -11.95 3.70
N ALA A 262 2.45 -10.97 3.66
CA ALA A 262 1.04 -11.15 3.99
C ALA A 262 0.38 -12.22 3.12
N LEU A 263 0.57 -12.10 1.80
CA LEU A 263 -0.02 -13.00 0.80
C LEU A 263 0.60 -14.39 0.83
N TYR A 264 1.91 -14.50 1.09
CA TYR A 264 2.57 -15.78 1.34
C TYR A 264 1.95 -16.52 2.53
N TRP A 265 1.78 -15.83 3.66
CA TRP A 265 1.19 -16.43 4.86
C TRP A 265 -0.23 -16.90 4.59
N TYR A 266 -1.04 -16.06 3.95
CA TYR A 266 -2.42 -16.38 3.59
C TYR A 266 -2.50 -17.63 2.71
N ASN A 267 -1.69 -17.68 1.65
CA ASN A 267 -1.61 -18.83 0.75
C ASN A 267 -1.19 -20.12 1.47
N LYS A 268 -0.24 -20.03 2.39
CA LYS A 268 0.33 -21.20 3.07
C LYS A 268 -0.61 -21.77 4.12
N TYR A 269 -1.16 -20.91 4.98
CA TYR A 269 -1.83 -21.35 6.20
C TYR A 269 -3.34 -21.20 6.18
N HIS A 270 -3.87 -20.17 5.53
CA HIS A 270 -5.31 -19.97 5.50
C HIS A 270 -5.97 -20.85 4.42
N ILE A 271 -5.43 -20.81 3.21
CA ILE A 271 -6.01 -21.54 2.07
C ILE A 271 -5.79 -23.05 2.19
N THR A 272 -4.56 -23.47 2.50
CA THR A 272 -4.23 -24.91 2.59
C THR A 272 -5.02 -25.62 3.68
N ASP A 273 -5.20 -24.99 4.84
CA ASP A 273 -5.99 -25.55 5.93
C ASP A 273 -7.48 -25.62 5.56
N HIS A 274 -8.01 -24.61 4.86
CA HIS A 274 -9.39 -24.61 4.37
C HIS A 274 -9.66 -25.75 3.37
N ILE A 275 -8.76 -25.93 2.39
CA ILE A 275 -8.86 -27.02 1.39
C ILE A 275 -8.77 -28.38 2.07
N SER A 276 -7.82 -28.57 2.99
CA SER A 276 -7.66 -29.82 3.74
C SER A 276 -8.92 -30.19 4.53
N LYS A 277 -9.52 -29.21 5.24
CA LYS A 277 -10.77 -29.41 5.98
C LYS A 277 -11.95 -29.74 5.05
N LYS A 278 -12.06 -29.06 3.90
CA LYS A 278 -13.10 -29.32 2.90
C LYS A 278 -13.01 -30.74 2.33
N ASN A 279 -11.80 -31.19 1.98
CA ASN A 279 -11.58 -32.53 1.44
C ASN A 279 -11.94 -33.63 2.46
N LYS A 280 -11.49 -33.50 3.71
CA LYS A 280 -11.89 -34.41 4.79
C LYS A 280 -13.41 -34.46 4.98
N ARG A 281 -14.09 -33.31 4.93
CA ARG A 281 -15.56 -33.26 5.06
C ARG A 281 -16.25 -34.02 3.92
N ASN A 282 -15.74 -33.93 2.71
CA ASN A 282 -16.31 -34.64 1.56
C ASN A 282 -16.06 -36.16 1.63
N GLU A 283 -14.95 -36.60 2.23
CA GLU A 283 -14.69 -38.03 2.51
C GLU A 283 -15.68 -38.63 3.53
N PHE A 284 -16.23 -37.83 4.44
CA PHE A 284 -17.23 -38.31 5.41
C PHE A 284 -18.67 -38.35 4.86
N ILE A 285 -18.92 -37.72 3.71
CA ILE A 285 -20.26 -37.61 3.11
C ILE A 285 -20.46 -38.65 1.99
N ASN A 286 -19.38 -39.21 1.47
CA ASN A 286 -19.38 -40.29 0.47
C ASN A 286 -19.13 -41.65 1.14
#